data_AF-A0A6J4RJ94-F1
#
_entry.id   AF-A0A6J4RJ94-F1
#
_cell.length_a   1.000
_cell.length_b   1.000
_cell.length_c   1.000
_cell.angle_alpha   90.00
_cell.angle_beta   90.00
_cell.angle_gamma   90.00
#
_symmetry.space_group_name_H-M   'P 1'
#
loop_
_entity.id
_entity.type
_entity.pdbx_description
1 polymer ?
#
loop_
_entity_poly.entity_id
_entity_poly.type
_entity_poly.pdbx_seq_one_letter_code
_entity_poly.pdbx_strand_id
1 'polypeptide(L)'
;MAIKQQTASERITEQVTSWPGVEAGLGRRGEFGFTLGRRELGHLHGDRVFHGGFPKKVWQELFDQGRIDHHPVFPGKPGYAARRIDGDDDVRDVIELIRLNYDRAVATHGLPGESSAPAHAARGDKTEIDGLYALAPESLPFAPSHDIRAFLLRRDRGNLLLYSTTIASAAAPAVKQLGGISRHYLNHRHEALFASERVAAPVFVHEAERASVSGRYTVRGTFSRRHMLDEDFEVIPTPGHTPGATAYLWDSGERRLLFTGDTIYLDDGEWVAAVLASSDREAYIHSLELIGELDFDVLVPWAATRGQPFYAVTDRSDLQRRIGAIIERVRRGEDH
;
A
#
# COMPACT_ATOMS: atom_id res chain seq x y z
N MET A 1 -30.84 16.58 -22.00
CA MET A 1 -29.87 15.80 -22.80
C MET A 1 -29.68 14.46 -22.10
N ALA A 2 -29.87 13.34 -22.80
CA ALA A 2 -29.59 12.03 -22.22
C ALA A 2 -28.07 11.90 -22.04
N ILE A 3 -27.62 11.65 -20.80
CA ILE A 3 -26.22 11.30 -20.54
C ILE A 3 -25.99 9.95 -21.20
N LYS A 4 -25.18 9.92 -22.26
CA LYS A 4 -24.79 8.66 -22.91
C LYS A 4 -23.95 7.88 -21.89
N GLN A 5 -24.39 6.69 -21.49
CA GLN A 5 -23.58 5.83 -20.62
C GLN A 5 -22.28 5.48 -21.35
N GLN A 6 -21.15 5.67 -20.66
CA GLN A 6 -19.84 5.31 -21.19
C GLN A 6 -19.76 3.80 -21.43
N THR A 7 -19.10 3.40 -22.50
CA THR A 7 -18.91 1.98 -22.82
C THR A 7 -17.86 1.35 -21.90
N ALA A 8 -17.79 0.02 -21.89
CA ALA A 8 -16.78 -0.70 -21.11
C ALA A 8 -15.36 -0.29 -21.51
N SER A 9 -15.06 -0.20 -22.81
CA SER A 9 -13.75 0.21 -23.29
C SER A 9 -13.42 1.65 -22.93
N GLU A 10 -14.39 2.56 -22.93
CA GLU A 10 -14.19 3.95 -22.53
C GLU A 10 -13.81 4.04 -21.05
N ARG A 11 -14.55 3.35 -20.18
CA ARG A 11 -14.29 3.31 -18.73
C ARG A 11 -12.95 2.67 -18.38
N ILE A 12 -12.63 1.55 -19.03
CA ILE A 12 -11.33 0.88 -18.84
C ILE A 12 -10.21 1.81 -19.31
N THR A 13 -10.36 2.43 -20.48
CA THR A 13 -9.34 3.32 -21.03
C THR A 13 -9.12 4.55 -20.16
N GLU A 14 -10.18 5.23 -19.74
CA GLU A 14 -10.12 6.38 -18.84
C GLU A 14 -9.39 6.01 -17.55
N GLN A 15 -9.77 4.89 -16.92
CA GLN A 15 -9.12 4.45 -15.70
C GLN A 15 -7.64 4.06 -15.91
N VAL A 16 -7.33 3.29 -16.96
CA VAL A 16 -5.98 2.74 -17.18
C VAL A 16 -5.00 3.83 -17.63
N THR A 17 -5.44 4.79 -18.44
CA THR A 17 -4.63 5.94 -18.86
C THR A 17 -4.47 7.01 -17.79
N SER A 18 -5.23 6.93 -16.68
CA SER A 18 -4.96 7.76 -15.50
C SER A 18 -3.67 7.35 -14.77
N TRP A 19 -3.13 6.15 -15.06
CA TRP A 19 -1.94 5.64 -14.37
C TRP A 19 -0.65 6.25 -14.92
N PRO A 20 0.31 6.62 -14.07
CA PRO A 20 1.57 7.23 -14.51
C PRO A 20 2.30 6.40 -15.57
N GLY A 21 2.65 7.04 -16.67
CA GLY A 21 3.41 6.44 -17.77
C GLY A 21 2.63 5.48 -18.67
N VAL A 22 1.31 5.35 -18.47
CA VAL A 22 0.46 4.50 -19.31
C VAL A 22 -0.09 5.28 -20.50
N GLU A 23 0.14 4.74 -21.68
CA GLU A 23 -0.40 5.24 -22.93
C GLU A 23 -1.37 4.21 -23.51
N ALA A 24 -2.48 4.69 -24.09
CA ALA A 24 -3.41 3.86 -24.86
C ALA A 24 -3.32 4.19 -26.34
N GLY A 25 -3.33 3.18 -27.21
CA GLY A 25 -3.24 3.39 -28.64
C GLY A 25 -3.49 2.13 -29.46
N LEU A 26 -3.65 2.32 -30.76
CA LEU A 26 -3.79 1.20 -31.69
C LEU A 26 -2.44 0.50 -31.88
N GLY A 27 -2.38 -0.78 -31.53
CA GLY A 27 -1.27 -1.67 -31.78
C GLY A 27 -1.08 -1.98 -33.27
N ARG A 28 0.02 -2.65 -33.60
CA ARG A 28 0.40 -2.92 -35.01
C ARG A 28 -0.58 -3.82 -35.75
N ARG A 29 -1.46 -4.56 -35.05
CA ARG A 29 -2.45 -5.45 -35.67
C ARG A 29 -3.90 -4.97 -35.46
N GLY A 30 -4.07 -3.71 -35.02
CA GLY A 30 -5.38 -3.04 -34.89
C GLY A 30 -6.07 -3.21 -33.54
N GLU A 31 -5.45 -3.90 -32.58
CA GLU A 31 -5.88 -3.98 -31.18
C GLU A 31 -5.73 -2.65 -30.44
N PHE A 32 -6.67 -2.29 -29.56
CA PHE A 32 -6.56 -1.09 -28.73
C PHE A 32 -5.83 -1.46 -27.43
N GLY A 33 -4.53 -1.16 -27.36
CA GLY A 33 -3.63 -1.63 -26.32
C GLY A 33 -3.24 -0.55 -25.32
N PHE A 34 -2.82 -1.01 -24.14
CA PHE A 34 -2.27 -0.18 -23.07
C PHE A 34 -0.78 -0.49 -22.87
N THR A 35 0.06 0.53 -22.80
CA THR A 35 1.51 0.38 -22.71
C THR A 35 2.13 1.22 -21.61
N LEU A 36 3.09 0.66 -20.89
CA LEU A 36 4.00 1.38 -20.00
C LEU A 36 5.39 1.46 -20.65
N GLY A 37 5.71 2.61 -21.24
CA GLY A 37 6.88 2.78 -22.09
C GLY A 37 6.84 1.82 -23.29
N ARG A 38 7.76 0.85 -23.36
CA ARG A 38 7.80 -0.15 -24.44
C ARG A 38 7.03 -1.44 -24.16
N ARG A 39 6.33 -1.55 -23.02
CA ARG A 39 5.73 -2.80 -22.54
C ARG A 39 4.22 -2.76 -22.62
N GLU A 40 3.62 -3.77 -23.24
CA GLU A 40 2.18 -3.94 -23.26
C GLU A 40 1.67 -4.50 -21.92
N LEU A 41 0.64 -3.85 -21.36
CA LEU A 41 -0.07 -4.27 -20.15
C LEU A 41 -1.26 -5.18 -20.51
N GLY A 42 -1.78 -5.01 -21.73
CA GLY A 42 -2.81 -5.81 -22.38
C GLY A 42 -3.58 -4.97 -23.39
N HIS A 43 -4.58 -5.56 -24.04
CA HIS A 43 -5.36 -4.88 -25.07
C HIS A 43 -6.83 -5.31 -25.06
N LEU A 44 -7.68 -4.43 -25.60
CA LEU A 44 -9.12 -4.65 -25.73
C LEU A 44 -9.51 -4.97 -27.17
N HIS A 45 -10.52 -5.83 -27.29
CA HIS A 45 -11.29 -6.03 -28.51
C HIS A 45 -12.69 -5.41 -28.32
N GLY A 46 -12.76 -4.09 -28.44
CA GLY A 46 -13.96 -3.29 -28.15
C GLY A 46 -14.43 -3.46 -26.71
N ASP A 47 -15.75 -3.46 -26.50
CA ASP A 47 -16.38 -3.60 -25.18
C ASP A 47 -16.49 -5.04 -24.66
N ARG A 48 -15.90 -6.03 -25.35
CA ARG A 48 -16.27 -7.44 -25.17
C ARG A 48 -15.20 -8.31 -24.55
N VAL A 49 -13.93 -8.06 -24.85
CA VAL A 49 -12.85 -8.95 -24.45
C VAL A 49 -11.59 -8.16 -24.15
N PHE A 50 -10.95 -8.49 -23.05
CA PHE A 50 -9.58 -8.14 -22.72
C PHE A 50 -8.64 -9.31 -22.99
N HIS A 51 -7.46 -9.04 -23.55
CA HIS A 51 -6.36 -9.98 -23.66
C HIS A 51 -5.13 -9.45 -22.92
N GLY A 52 -4.46 -10.33 -22.18
CA GLY A 52 -3.29 -9.96 -21.38
C GLY A 52 -2.34 -11.12 -21.15
N GLY A 53 -1.08 -10.80 -20.91
CA GLY A 53 -0.05 -11.77 -20.57
C GLY A 53 0.27 -11.78 -19.07
N PHE A 54 0.43 -12.96 -18.47
CA PHE A 54 0.77 -13.12 -17.05
C PHE A 54 1.88 -14.17 -16.83
N PRO A 55 2.69 -14.08 -15.76
CA PRO A 55 3.58 -15.16 -15.33
C PRO A 55 2.75 -16.41 -15.08
N LYS A 56 3.28 -17.58 -15.43
CA LYS A 56 2.54 -18.85 -15.39
C LYS A 56 1.84 -19.11 -14.05
N LYS A 57 2.48 -18.79 -12.92
CA LYS A 57 1.90 -18.96 -11.59
C LYS A 57 0.70 -18.04 -11.36
N VAL A 58 0.85 -16.74 -11.65
CA VAL A 58 -0.24 -15.76 -11.55
C VAL A 58 -1.37 -16.11 -12.51
N TRP A 59 -1.03 -16.54 -13.73
CA TRP A 59 -2.01 -17.01 -14.70
C TRP A 59 -2.83 -18.18 -14.15
N GLN A 60 -2.17 -19.19 -13.54
CA GLN A 60 -2.86 -20.34 -12.97
C GLN A 60 -3.80 -19.93 -11.84
N GLU A 61 -3.35 -19.05 -10.94
CA GLU A 61 -4.18 -18.55 -9.83
C GLU A 61 -5.42 -17.81 -10.34
N LEU A 62 -5.28 -16.95 -11.35
CA LEU A 62 -6.40 -16.23 -11.97
C LEU A 62 -7.35 -17.19 -12.71
N PHE A 63 -6.81 -18.21 -13.36
CA PHE A 63 -7.61 -19.22 -14.07
C PHE A 63 -8.41 -20.09 -13.08
N ASP A 64 -7.78 -20.54 -12.00
CA ASP A 64 -8.44 -21.33 -10.95
C ASP A 64 -9.55 -20.55 -10.24
N GLN A 65 -9.43 -19.22 -10.18
CA GLN A 65 -10.46 -18.30 -9.68
C GLN A 65 -11.60 -18.04 -10.68
N GLY A 66 -11.53 -18.58 -11.91
CA GLY A 66 -12.47 -18.28 -12.98
C GLY A 66 -12.40 -16.84 -13.47
N ARG A 67 -11.31 -16.13 -13.19
CA ARG A 67 -11.14 -14.72 -13.57
C ARG A 67 -10.67 -14.57 -15.02
N ILE A 68 -10.02 -15.57 -15.58
CA ILE A 68 -9.54 -15.54 -16.96
C ILE A 68 -9.75 -16.90 -17.63
N ASP A 69 -9.80 -16.88 -18.95
CA ASP A 69 -9.78 -18.04 -19.82
C ASP A 69 -8.49 -18.10 -20.65
N HIS A 70 -8.30 -19.21 -21.37
CA HIS A 70 -7.25 -19.31 -22.36
C HIS A 70 -7.43 -18.29 -23.48
N HIS A 71 -6.32 -17.66 -23.88
CA HIS A 71 -6.30 -16.82 -25.07
C HIS A 71 -6.68 -17.61 -26.33
N PRO A 72 -7.59 -17.13 -27.19
CA PRO A 72 -8.15 -17.89 -28.30
C PRO A 72 -7.12 -18.33 -29.35
N VAL A 73 -6.04 -17.54 -29.53
CA VAL A 73 -4.92 -17.86 -30.44
C VAL A 73 -3.93 -18.87 -29.84
N PHE A 74 -3.90 -19.02 -28.50
CA PHE A 74 -2.95 -19.88 -27.79
C PHE A 74 -3.69 -20.81 -26.81
N PRO A 75 -4.61 -21.66 -27.29
CA PRO A 75 -5.38 -22.53 -26.41
C PRO A 75 -4.48 -23.48 -25.63
N GLY A 76 -4.80 -23.69 -24.35
CA GLY A 76 -4.05 -24.61 -23.48
C GLY A 76 -2.65 -24.12 -23.06
N LYS A 77 -2.28 -22.86 -23.36
CA LYS A 77 -0.96 -22.31 -22.99
C LYS A 77 -1.07 -21.31 -21.83
N PRO A 78 -0.70 -21.71 -20.59
CA PRO A 78 -0.58 -20.78 -19.47
C PRO A 78 0.34 -19.60 -19.78
N GLY A 79 -0.13 -18.42 -19.43
CA GLY A 79 0.58 -17.15 -19.60
C GLY A 79 -0.05 -16.20 -20.61
N TYR A 80 -0.98 -16.68 -21.46
CA TYR A 80 -1.81 -15.84 -22.31
C TYR A 80 -3.28 -15.98 -21.92
N ALA A 81 -3.90 -14.88 -21.54
CA ALA A 81 -5.24 -14.84 -20.96
C ALA A 81 -6.23 -14.11 -21.85
N ALA A 82 -7.49 -14.50 -21.74
CA ALA A 82 -8.64 -13.73 -22.19
C ALA A 82 -9.63 -13.52 -21.04
N ARG A 83 -10.26 -12.35 -20.99
CA ARG A 83 -11.36 -12.03 -20.07
C ARG A 83 -12.53 -11.49 -20.88
N ARG A 84 -13.70 -12.12 -20.78
CA ARG A 84 -14.94 -11.58 -21.34
C ARG A 84 -15.46 -10.43 -20.51
N ILE A 85 -16.12 -9.49 -21.17
CA ILE A 85 -16.73 -8.31 -20.58
C ILE A 85 -18.21 -8.35 -20.95
N ASP A 86 -19.03 -8.81 -20.02
CA ASP A 86 -20.48 -8.96 -20.15
C ASP A 86 -21.23 -7.96 -19.25
N GLY A 87 -20.57 -7.35 -18.24
CA GLY A 87 -21.14 -6.31 -17.38
C GLY A 87 -20.12 -5.51 -16.55
N ASP A 88 -20.64 -4.70 -15.62
CA ASP A 88 -19.84 -3.75 -14.83
C ASP A 88 -18.78 -4.40 -13.93
N ASP A 89 -19.05 -5.60 -13.41
CA ASP A 89 -18.09 -6.34 -12.60
C ASP A 89 -16.91 -6.82 -13.44
N ASP A 90 -17.13 -7.15 -14.71
CA ASP A 90 -16.06 -7.52 -15.63
C ASP A 90 -15.19 -6.32 -16.01
N VAL A 91 -15.79 -5.13 -16.12
CA VAL A 91 -15.05 -3.87 -16.32
C VAL A 91 -14.10 -3.63 -15.15
N ARG A 92 -14.57 -3.80 -13.91
CA ARG A 92 -13.74 -3.69 -12.70
C ARG A 92 -12.64 -4.75 -12.71
N ASP A 93 -12.97 -6.00 -13.02
CA ASP A 93 -12.02 -7.10 -13.06
C ASP A 93 -10.94 -6.89 -14.13
N VAL A 94 -11.28 -6.40 -15.32
CA VAL A 94 -10.31 -6.07 -16.37
C VAL A 94 -9.36 -4.95 -15.92
N ILE A 95 -9.87 -3.93 -15.25
CA ILE A 95 -9.02 -2.87 -14.67
C ILE A 95 -8.02 -3.47 -13.69
N GLU A 96 -8.45 -4.39 -12.80
CA GLU A 96 -7.56 -5.10 -11.88
C GLU A 96 -6.53 -5.98 -12.59
N LEU A 97 -6.93 -6.68 -13.66
CA LEU A 97 -6.03 -7.51 -14.46
C LEU A 97 -4.93 -6.69 -15.15
N ILE A 98 -5.28 -5.53 -15.74
CA ILE A 98 -4.30 -4.62 -16.33
C ILE A 98 -3.42 -4.02 -15.21
N ARG A 99 -4.01 -3.77 -14.04
CA ARG A 99 -3.29 -3.23 -12.89
C ARG A 99 -2.20 -4.18 -12.38
N LEU A 100 -2.48 -5.48 -12.32
CA LEU A 100 -1.48 -6.50 -12.00
C LEU A 100 -0.27 -6.45 -12.95
N ASN A 101 -0.50 -6.18 -14.24
CA ASN A 101 0.58 -6.03 -15.21
C ASN A 101 1.33 -4.70 -15.05
N TYR A 102 0.61 -3.62 -14.78
CA TYR A 102 1.18 -2.30 -14.49
C TYR A 102 2.13 -2.35 -13.29
N ASP A 103 1.63 -2.82 -12.13
CA ASP A 103 2.40 -2.86 -10.88
C ASP A 103 3.66 -3.72 -11.02
N ARG A 104 3.55 -4.87 -11.71
CA ARG A 104 4.72 -5.71 -12.03
C ARG A 104 5.73 -5.01 -12.94
N ALA A 105 5.26 -4.29 -13.95
CA ALA A 105 6.12 -3.58 -14.89
C ALA A 105 6.85 -2.42 -14.20
N VAL A 106 6.16 -1.65 -13.36
CA VAL A 106 6.76 -0.60 -12.53
C VAL A 106 7.77 -1.19 -11.54
N ALA A 107 7.40 -2.24 -10.79
CA ALA A 107 8.30 -2.86 -9.82
C ALA A 107 9.59 -3.40 -10.45
N THR A 108 9.52 -3.91 -11.70
CA THR A 108 10.68 -4.47 -12.37
C THR A 108 11.54 -3.41 -13.08
N HIS A 109 10.94 -2.29 -13.50
CA HIS A 109 11.58 -1.40 -14.49
C HIS A 109 11.47 0.10 -14.22
N GLY A 110 10.75 0.52 -13.18
CA GLY A 110 10.45 1.93 -12.90
C GLY A 110 9.51 2.56 -13.93
N LEU A 111 9.21 3.85 -13.74
CA LEU A 111 8.40 4.62 -14.69
C LEU A 111 9.23 5.11 -15.89
N PRO A 112 8.67 5.15 -17.10
CA PRO A 112 9.33 5.73 -18.26
C PRO A 112 9.64 7.21 -18.02
N GLY A 113 10.89 7.63 -18.19
CA GLY A 113 11.32 9.03 -18.01
C GLY A 113 12.06 9.32 -16.70
N GLU A 114 12.07 8.39 -15.74
CA GLU A 114 12.94 8.46 -14.56
C GLU A 114 14.35 7.93 -14.91
N SER A 115 15.07 8.68 -15.75
CA SER A 115 16.52 8.55 -15.84
C SER A 115 17.16 9.54 -14.87
N SER A 116 17.89 8.99 -13.90
CA SER A 116 18.63 9.65 -12.80
C SER A 116 17.79 10.23 -11.66
N ALA A 117 17.53 9.42 -10.64
CA ALA A 117 17.37 9.96 -9.29
C ALA A 117 18.73 10.50 -8.81
N PRO A 118 18.84 11.74 -8.31
CA PRO A 118 20.08 12.25 -7.74
C PRO A 118 20.43 11.48 -6.45
N ALA A 119 21.73 11.40 -6.15
CA ALA A 119 22.32 10.69 -5.02
C ALA A 119 21.94 11.20 -3.61
N HIS A 120 20.87 11.99 -3.46
CA HIS A 120 20.38 12.50 -2.18
C HIS A 120 19.26 11.66 -1.55
N ALA A 121 18.54 10.82 -2.30
CA ALA A 121 17.41 10.03 -1.78
C ALA A 121 17.80 8.79 -0.93
N ALA A 122 19.10 8.52 -0.73
CA ALA A 122 19.60 7.32 -0.04
C ALA A 122 19.95 7.54 1.45
N ARG A 123 19.74 8.74 1.97
CA ARG A 123 19.92 9.05 3.40
C ARG A 123 18.51 9.27 3.95
N GLY A 124 18.04 8.44 4.88
CA GLY A 124 16.82 8.79 5.60
C GLY A 124 17.03 10.17 6.23
N ASP A 125 16.19 11.13 5.90
CA ASP A 125 16.33 12.47 6.43
C ASP A 125 15.98 12.42 7.92
N LYS A 126 16.86 12.99 8.76
CA LYS A 126 16.58 13.13 10.18
C LYS A 126 15.35 14.02 10.30
N THR A 127 14.31 13.53 10.99
CA THR A 127 13.16 14.39 11.29
C THR A 127 13.52 15.36 12.41
N GLU A 128 12.63 16.30 12.70
CA GLU A 128 12.77 17.17 13.89
C GLU A 128 12.64 16.39 15.21
N ILE A 129 12.13 15.15 15.17
CA ILE A 129 12.00 14.26 16.32
C ILE A 129 13.27 13.42 16.45
N ASP A 130 13.96 13.51 17.59
CA ASP A 130 15.20 12.75 17.76
C ASP A 130 14.97 11.25 17.69
N GLY A 131 15.89 10.55 17.05
CA GLY A 131 15.81 9.11 16.82
C GLY A 131 14.82 8.66 15.74
N LEU A 132 13.94 9.52 15.23
CA LEU A 132 13.07 9.20 14.09
C LEU A 132 13.68 9.63 12.76
N TYR A 133 13.87 8.65 11.87
CA TYR A 133 14.36 8.86 10.51
C TYR A 133 13.28 8.45 9.52
N ALA A 134 12.82 9.40 8.71
CA ALA A 134 11.91 9.12 7.61
C ALA A 134 12.72 8.68 6.40
N LEU A 135 12.41 7.51 5.84
CA LEU A 135 12.98 7.14 4.54
C LEU A 135 12.35 8.00 3.44
N ALA A 136 12.99 8.01 2.28
CA ALA A 136 12.48 8.70 1.11
C ALA A 136 11.01 8.30 0.85
N PRO A 137 10.16 9.23 0.41
CA PRO A 137 8.78 8.93 0.07
C PRO A 137 8.72 8.09 -1.20
N GLU A 138 7.73 7.22 -1.27
CA GLU A 138 7.33 6.53 -2.49
C GLU A 138 5.87 6.85 -2.77
N SER A 139 5.55 7.23 -4.00
CA SER A 139 4.19 7.57 -4.36
C SER A 139 3.28 6.36 -4.30
N LEU A 140 2.12 6.51 -3.64
CA LEU A 140 1.19 5.41 -3.48
C LEU A 140 0.55 5.11 -4.86
N PRO A 141 0.75 3.91 -5.44
CA PRO A 141 0.42 3.67 -6.84
C PRO A 141 -1.06 3.82 -7.20
N PHE A 142 -1.97 3.67 -6.24
CA PHE A 142 -3.43 3.75 -6.43
C PHE A 142 -4.05 5.04 -5.86
N ALA A 143 -3.25 5.89 -5.20
CA ALA A 143 -3.63 7.22 -4.77
C ALA A 143 -2.44 8.17 -4.99
N PRO A 144 -2.17 8.61 -6.24
CA PRO A 144 -0.94 9.32 -6.57
C PRO A 144 -0.80 10.70 -5.92
N SER A 145 -1.88 11.24 -5.35
CA SER A 145 -1.85 12.41 -4.46
C SER A 145 -1.20 12.12 -3.10
N HIS A 146 -0.90 10.87 -2.77
CA HIS A 146 -0.32 10.43 -1.51
C HIS A 146 1.06 9.80 -1.72
N ASP A 147 1.93 10.00 -0.74
CA ASP A 147 3.19 9.27 -0.61
C ASP A 147 3.13 8.37 0.63
N ILE A 148 3.76 7.20 0.53
CA ILE A 148 4.05 6.30 1.64
C ILE A 148 5.50 6.39 2.08
N ARG A 149 5.74 6.15 3.37
CA ARG A 149 7.08 6.18 3.96
C ARG A 149 7.30 5.02 4.91
N ALA A 150 8.52 4.53 4.96
CA ALA A 150 8.99 3.67 6.04
C ALA A 150 9.84 4.52 7.01
N PHE A 151 9.88 4.11 8.28
CA PHE A 151 10.54 4.86 9.34
C PHE A 151 11.54 3.99 10.08
N LEU A 152 12.75 4.49 10.26
CA LEU A 152 13.74 3.88 11.14
C LEU A 152 13.72 4.60 12.49
N LEU A 153 13.52 3.82 13.56
CA LEU A 153 13.59 4.29 14.94
C LEU A 153 14.93 3.89 15.51
N ARG A 154 15.74 4.88 15.90
CA ARG A 154 17.00 4.64 16.61
C ARG A 154 16.72 4.47 18.10
N ARG A 155 17.06 3.31 18.63
CA ARG A 155 16.81 2.92 20.02
C ARG A 155 18.05 2.27 20.62
N ASP A 156 18.28 2.48 21.92
CA ASP A 156 19.38 1.82 22.65
C ASP A 156 19.23 0.30 22.68
N ARG A 157 17.98 -0.20 22.65
CA ARG A 157 17.64 -1.64 22.60
C ARG A 157 17.62 -2.20 21.17
N GLY A 158 18.15 -1.45 20.20
CA GLY A 158 18.28 -1.83 18.80
C GLY A 158 17.20 -1.22 17.92
N ASN A 159 17.63 -0.78 16.73
CA ASN A 159 16.79 0.00 15.84
C ASN A 159 15.63 -0.82 15.26
N LEU A 160 14.48 -0.18 15.12
CA LEU A 160 13.30 -0.77 14.50
C LEU A 160 13.06 -0.13 13.14
N LEU A 161 12.63 -0.93 12.17
CA LEU A 161 12.04 -0.43 10.93
C LEU A 161 10.52 -0.60 11.03
N LEU A 162 9.78 0.47 10.78
CA LEU A 162 8.32 0.43 10.62
C LEU A 162 7.92 0.73 9.19
N TYR A 163 6.83 0.07 8.81
CA TYR A 163 6.24 0.08 7.50
C TYR A 163 7.14 -0.47 6.39
N SER A 164 6.60 -0.54 5.17
CA SER A 164 7.37 -0.92 3.98
C SER A 164 7.24 0.08 2.84
N THR A 165 8.34 0.25 2.12
CA THR A 165 8.42 0.89 0.80
C THR A 165 9.40 0.09 -0.05
N THR A 166 9.25 0.09 -1.37
CA THR A 166 10.17 -0.60 -2.30
C THR A 166 11.58 0.00 -2.21
N ILE A 167 11.66 1.30 -1.95
CA ILE A 167 12.90 2.08 -1.82
C ILE A 167 13.57 1.96 -0.45
N ALA A 168 12.97 1.26 0.53
CA ALA A 168 13.59 1.04 1.83
C ALA A 168 14.98 0.37 1.73
N SER A 169 15.20 -0.44 0.69
CA SER A 169 16.53 -1.01 0.40
C SER A 169 17.61 0.01 0.06
N ALA A 170 17.25 1.14 -0.56
CA ALA A 170 18.20 2.18 -0.92
C ALA A 170 18.81 2.85 0.33
N ALA A 171 18.11 2.79 1.47
CA ALA A 171 18.58 3.29 2.74
C ALA A 171 19.48 2.31 3.51
N ALA A 172 19.65 1.06 3.04
CA ALA A 172 20.41 0.01 3.74
C ALA A 172 21.85 0.43 4.16
N PRO A 173 22.62 1.19 3.36
CA PRO A 173 23.93 1.67 3.80
C PRO A 173 23.88 2.64 4.99
N ALA A 174 22.93 3.58 4.99
CA ALA A 174 22.75 4.54 6.08
C ALA A 174 22.24 3.84 7.35
N VAL A 175 21.28 2.92 7.20
CA VAL A 175 20.77 2.07 8.26
C VAL A 175 21.90 1.23 8.91
N LYS A 176 22.80 0.66 8.10
CA LYS A 176 23.94 -0.11 8.62
C LYS A 176 24.90 0.75 9.45
N GLN A 177 25.14 1.99 9.03
CA GLN A 177 25.95 2.94 9.81
C GLN A 177 25.31 3.34 11.14
N LEU A 178 23.97 3.28 11.22
CA LEU A 178 23.21 3.56 12.44
C LEU A 178 23.08 2.33 13.37
N GLY A 179 23.71 1.21 13.06
CA GLY A 179 23.67 -0.02 13.89
C GLY A 179 22.81 -1.16 13.34
N GLY A 180 22.27 -1.03 12.13
CA GLY A 180 21.43 -2.04 11.49
C GLY A 180 19.98 -2.01 11.98
N ILE A 181 19.19 -3.03 11.62
CA ILE A 181 17.78 -3.19 12.05
C ILE A 181 17.68 -4.47 12.88
N SER A 182 17.19 -4.35 14.11
CA SER A 182 16.94 -5.49 14.99
C SER A 182 15.61 -6.18 14.67
N ARG A 183 14.58 -5.39 14.32
CA ARG A 183 13.25 -5.87 13.93
C ARG A 183 12.59 -4.97 12.91
N HIS A 184 11.85 -5.56 11.99
CA HIS A 184 10.98 -4.87 11.04
C HIS A 184 9.53 -5.21 11.35
N TYR A 185 8.71 -4.21 11.61
CA TYR A 185 7.27 -4.38 11.82
C TYR A 185 6.48 -3.81 10.64
N LEU A 186 5.52 -4.59 10.14
CA LEU A 186 4.51 -4.12 9.20
C LEU A 186 3.22 -3.86 9.97
N ASN A 187 2.46 -2.83 9.60
CA ASN A 187 1.16 -2.57 10.22
C ASN A 187 0.10 -3.55 9.70
N HIS A 188 0.10 -3.92 8.42
CA HIS A 188 -0.88 -4.82 7.81
C HIS A 188 -0.40 -5.50 6.51
N ARG A 189 -1.16 -6.45 5.95
CA ARG A 189 -0.76 -7.21 4.75
C ARG A 189 -0.52 -6.41 3.48
N HIS A 190 -1.15 -5.26 3.25
CA HIS A 190 -0.99 -4.56 1.96
C HIS A 190 0.42 -4.00 1.79
N GLU A 191 1.11 -3.68 2.89
CA GLU A 191 2.52 -3.29 2.88
C GLU A 191 3.45 -4.36 2.30
N ALA A 192 3.04 -5.64 2.34
CA ALA A 192 3.82 -6.70 1.72
C ALA A 192 3.94 -6.49 0.19
N LEU A 193 3.02 -5.78 -0.46
CA LEU A 193 3.12 -5.42 -1.88
C LEU A 193 4.35 -4.54 -2.17
N PHE A 194 4.80 -3.80 -1.17
CA PHE A 194 5.94 -2.88 -1.23
C PHE A 194 7.21 -3.52 -0.64
N ALA A 195 7.27 -4.85 -0.65
CA ALA A 195 8.40 -5.58 -0.11
C ALA A 195 9.69 -5.26 -0.87
N SER A 196 10.77 -5.04 -0.12
CA SER A 196 12.09 -4.79 -0.68
C SER A 196 13.03 -5.96 -0.36
N GLU A 197 13.42 -6.74 -1.38
CA GLU A 197 14.25 -7.96 -1.23
C GLU A 197 15.61 -7.72 -0.53
N ARG A 198 16.06 -6.46 -0.41
CA ARG A 198 17.38 -6.13 0.13
C ARG A 198 17.36 -5.60 1.56
N VAL A 199 16.19 -5.43 2.19
CA VAL A 199 16.14 -5.09 3.62
C VAL A 199 16.24 -6.39 4.41
N ALA A 200 17.47 -6.77 4.76
CA ALA A 200 17.73 -7.95 5.58
C ALA A 200 17.44 -7.67 7.07
N ALA A 201 16.15 -7.64 7.42
CA ALA A 201 15.67 -7.44 8.80
C ALA A 201 14.72 -8.57 9.22
N PRO A 202 14.73 -9.00 10.50
CA PRO A 202 13.77 -9.98 10.99
C PRO A 202 12.36 -9.36 11.05
N VAL A 203 11.45 -9.84 10.19
CA VAL A 203 10.09 -9.30 10.07
C VAL A 203 9.14 -9.91 11.12
N PHE A 204 8.38 -9.05 11.79
CA PHE A 204 7.33 -9.40 12.74
C PHE A 204 6.01 -8.80 12.29
N VAL A 205 4.94 -9.60 12.33
CA VAL A 205 3.58 -9.19 11.95
C VAL A 205 2.56 -9.84 12.85
N HIS A 206 1.35 -9.29 12.86
CA HIS A 206 0.22 -9.97 13.49
C HIS A 206 -0.02 -11.34 12.84
N GLU A 207 -0.41 -12.35 13.62
CA GLU A 207 -0.56 -13.73 13.13
C GLU A 207 -1.58 -13.86 12.00
N ALA A 208 -2.64 -13.06 12.04
CA ALA A 208 -3.67 -12.99 10.99
C ALA A 208 -3.11 -12.51 9.62
N GLU A 209 -2.00 -11.77 9.62
CA GLU A 209 -1.38 -11.25 8.39
C GLU A 209 -0.30 -12.20 7.84
N ARG A 210 0.13 -13.20 8.63
CA ARG A 210 1.29 -14.06 8.32
C ARG A 210 1.19 -14.71 6.95
N ALA A 211 0.04 -15.29 6.62
CA ALA A 211 -0.14 -16.01 5.36
C ALA A 211 0.08 -15.09 4.15
N SER A 212 -0.50 -13.88 4.19
CA SER A 212 -0.38 -12.87 3.13
C SER A 212 1.04 -12.31 3.00
N VAL A 213 1.74 -12.15 4.13
CA VAL A 213 3.09 -11.57 4.18
C VAL A 213 4.17 -12.58 3.78
N SER A 214 4.00 -13.87 4.13
CA SER A 214 5.03 -14.91 3.95
C SER A 214 5.39 -15.21 2.49
N GLY A 215 4.56 -14.78 1.54
CA GLY A 215 4.87 -14.91 0.11
C GLY A 215 5.98 -13.97 -0.39
N ARG A 216 6.28 -12.90 0.37
CA ARG A 216 7.25 -11.86 -0.01
C ARG A 216 8.31 -11.59 1.05
N TYR A 217 8.01 -11.89 2.31
CA TYR A 217 8.91 -11.72 3.44
C TYR A 217 9.16 -13.02 4.18
N THR A 218 10.38 -13.19 4.69
CA THR A 218 10.67 -14.21 5.70
C THR A 218 10.23 -13.71 7.07
N VAL A 219 9.01 -14.09 7.49
CA VAL A 219 8.45 -13.70 8.79
C VAL A 219 9.14 -14.45 9.94
N ARG A 220 9.93 -13.73 10.75
CA ARG A 220 10.70 -14.27 11.88
C ARG A 220 9.83 -14.71 13.05
N GLY A 221 8.74 -13.99 13.30
CA GLY A 221 7.83 -14.23 14.42
C GLY A 221 6.49 -13.52 14.23
N THR A 222 5.50 -13.93 15.01
CA THR A 222 4.17 -13.34 15.01
C THR A 222 3.70 -13.00 16.42
N PHE A 223 2.67 -12.17 16.51
CA PHE A 223 1.98 -11.82 17.74
C PHE A 223 0.47 -11.73 17.47
N SER A 224 -0.33 -11.74 18.54
CA SER A 224 -1.79 -11.56 18.44
C SER A 224 -2.40 -10.74 19.57
N ARG A 225 -1.56 -10.26 20.49
CA ARG A 225 -2.00 -9.50 21.67
C ARG A 225 -1.16 -8.25 21.82
N ARG A 226 -1.78 -7.22 22.41
CA ARG A 226 -1.10 -6.01 22.83
C ARG A 226 0.02 -6.35 23.81
N HIS A 227 1.22 -5.82 23.58
CA HIS A 227 2.38 -6.06 24.46
C HIS A 227 3.43 -4.96 24.30
N MET A 228 4.26 -4.82 25.33
CA MET A 228 5.49 -4.04 25.25
C MET A 228 6.63 -4.87 24.66
N LEU A 229 7.37 -4.25 23.75
CA LEU A 229 8.73 -4.59 23.39
C LEU A 229 9.65 -3.66 24.17
N ASP A 230 10.40 -4.25 25.10
CA ASP A 230 11.22 -3.50 26.06
C ASP A 230 10.34 -2.55 26.90
N GLU A 231 10.76 -1.29 27.11
CA GLU A 231 10.07 -0.32 27.97
C GLU A 231 9.46 0.86 27.18
N ASP A 232 9.79 0.97 25.88
CA ASP A 232 9.57 2.17 25.07
C ASP A 232 8.76 1.93 23.79
N PHE A 233 8.47 0.67 23.43
CA PHE A 233 7.76 0.35 22.19
C PHE A 233 6.58 -0.60 22.44
N GLU A 234 5.36 -0.12 22.23
CA GLU A 234 4.15 -0.91 22.39
C GLU A 234 3.60 -1.38 21.04
N VAL A 235 3.28 -2.66 20.95
CA VAL A 235 2.60 -3.28 19.82
C VAL A 235 1.12 -3.40 20.15
N ILE A 236 0.25 -2.79 19.35
CA ILE A 236 -1.17 -2.63 19.67
C ILE A 236 -2.01 -3.12 18.48
N PRO A 237 -2.56 -4.36 18.53
CA PRO A 237 -3.50 -4.81 17.51
C PRO A 237 -4.71 -3.86 17.41
N THR A 238 -4.98 -3.40 16.20
CA THR A 238 -6.07 -2.47 15.84
C THR A 238 -6.83 -3.04 14.64
N PRO A 239 -7.52 -4.20 14.80
CA PRO A 239 -8.23 -4.84 13.70
C PRO A 239 -9.32 -3.92 13.14
N GLY A 240 -9.62 -4.07 11.86
CA GLY A 240 -10.65 -3.29 11.17
C GLY A 240 -10.31 -3.12 9.71
N HIS A 241 -9.28 -2.32 9.41
CA HIS A 241 -8.76 -2.19 8.04
C HIS A 241 -8.42 -3.57 7.44
N THR A 242 -7.67 -4.35 8.21
CA THR A 242 -7.45 -5.80 8.02
C THR A 242 -7.59 -6.51 9.38
N PRO A 243 -7.79 -7.85 9.41
CA PRO A 243 -7.96 -8.58 10.67
C PRO A 243 -6.78 -8.51 11.63
N GLY A 244 -5.57 -8.26 11.15
CA GLY A 244 -4.35 -8.10 11.95
C GLY A 244 -3.67 -6.75 11.79
N ALA A 245 -4.38 -5.71 11.34
CA ALA A 245 -3.88 -4.34 11.39
C ALA A 245 -3.38 -4.01 12.81
N THR A 246 -2.21 -3.38 12.92
CA THR A 246 -1.52 -3.19 14.20
C THR A 246 -0.87 -1.81 14.26
N ALA A 247 -1.31 -0.97 15.19
CA ALA A 247 -0.63 0.27 15.52
C ALA A 247 0.59 0.02 16.42
N TYR A 248 1.57 0.92 16.34
CA TYR A 248 2.77 0.87 17.18
C TYR A 248 2.95 2.18 17.91
N LEU A 249 3.10 2.16 19.23
CA LEU A 249 3.32 3.35 20.03
C LEU A 249 4.77 3.36 20.52
N TRP A 250 5.55 4.37 20.11
CA TRP A 250 6.93 4.53 20.54
C TRP A 250 7.07 5.76 21.45
N ASP A 251 7.66 5.55 22.62
CA ASP A 251 8.11 6.61 23.51
C ASP A 251 9.58 6.93 23.20
N SER A 252 9.83 8.11 22.62
CA SER A 252 11.20 8.56 22.32
C SER A 252 11.92 9.14 23.55
N GLY A 253 11.24 9.25 24.69
CA GLY A 253 11.67 9.98 25.89
C GLY A 253 11.30 11.48 25.85
N GLU A 254 11.02 12.03 24.67
CA GLU A 254 10.56 13.41 24.48
C GLU A 254 9.14 13.49 23.95
N ARG A 255 8.75 12.52 23.11
CA ARG A 255 7.48 12.45 22.39
C ARG A 255 6.94 11.03 22.44
N ARG A 256 5.63 10.90 22.32
CA ARG A 256 4.94 9.61 22.20
C ARG A 256 4.30 9.54 20.82
N LEU A 257 4.87 8.70 19.95
CA LEU A 257 4.53 8.62 18.54
C LEU A 257 3.67 7.38 18.27
N LEU A 258 2.45 7.57 17.78
CA LEU A 258 1.57 6.49 17.36
C LEU A 258 1.65 6.29 15.83
N PHE A 259 2.18 5.14 15.45
CA PHE A 259 2.26 4.67 14.07
C PHE A 259 1.01 3.85 13.73
N THR A 260 0.08 4.43 12.97
CA THR A 260 -1.26 3.86 12.72
C THR A 260 -1.41 3.05 11.43
N GLY A 261 -0.41 3.07 10.56
CA GLY A 261 -0.47 2.54 9.21
C GLY A 261 -1.63 3.14 8.43
N ASP A 262 -2.53 2.28 7.97
CA ASP A 262 -3.75 2.67 7.24
C ASP A 262 -4.99 2.76 8.14
N THR A 263 -4.87 2.47 9.45
CA THR A 263 -5.99 2.66 10.39
C THR A 263 -6.39 4.14 10.47
N ILE A 264 -5.41 5.03 10.38
CA ILE A 264 -5.60 6.47 10.19
C ILE A 264 -4.48 6.93 9.28
N TYR A 265 -4.82 7.60 8.18
CA TYR A 265 -3.88 8.27 7.27
C TYR A 265 -4.17 9.78 7.20
N LEU A 266 -3.24 10.54 6.60
CA LEU A 266 -3.38 11.99 6.44
C LEU A 266 -3.79 12.35 5.01
N ASP A 267 -4.90 13.05 4.87
CA ASP A 267 -5.37 13.63 3.59
C ASP A 267 -5.63 15.12 3.77
N ASP A 268 -4.83 15.96 3.11
CA ASP A 268 -4.85 17.43 3.23
C ASP A 268 -4.83 17.93 4.69
N GLY A 269 -4.09 17.22 5.56
CA GLY A 269 -3.97 17.51 6.99
C GLY A 269 -5.13 16.97 7.85
N GLU A 270 -6.16 16.39 7.23
CA GLU A 270 -7.24 15.70 7.93
C GLU A 270 -6.89 14.24 8.23
N TRP A 271 -7.46 13.73 9.32
CA TRP A 271 -7.29 12.34 9.73
C TRP A 271 -8.42 11.52 9.11
N VAL A 272 -8.05 10.56 8.27
CA VAL A 272 -9.01 9.76 7.49
C VAL A 272 -8.80 8.28 7.79
N ALA A 273 -9.89 7.52 7.87
CA ALA A 273 -9.87 6.07 8.04
C ALA A 273 -9.87 5.38 6.67
N ALA A 274 -8.94 4.46 6.42
CA ALA A 274 -8.92 3.67 5.19
C ALA A 274 -9.88 2.47 5.30
N VAL A 275 -11.20 2.72 5.36
CA VAL A 275 -12.19 1.64 5.37
C VAL A 275 -12.33 1.08 3.96
N LEU A 276 -12.10 -0.22 3.79
CA LEU A 276 -12.28 -0.92 2.52
C LEU A 276 -13.57 -1.75 2.55
N ALA A 277 -14.04 -2.19 1.39
CA ALA A 277 -15.17 -3.14 1.30
C ALA A 277 -14.91 -4.44 2.09
N SER A 278 -13.64 -4.86 2.21
CA SER A 278 -13.21 -6.02 2.99
C SER A 278 -12.98 -5.75 4.48
N SER A 279 -13.10 -4.49 4.92
CA SER A 279 -12.84 -4.10 6.30
C SER A 279 -13.99 -4.49 7.22
N ASP A 280 -13.65 -4.84 8.46
CA ASP A 280 -14.61 -5.04 9.53
C ASP A 280 -14.87 -3.70 10.22
N ARG A 281 -16.02 -3.09 9.95
CA ARG A 281 -16.36 -1.75 10.47
C ARG A 281 -16.54 -1.72 11.98
N GLU A 282 -17.12 -2.76 12.58
CA GLU A 282 -17.31 -2.80 14.03
C GLU A 282 -15.96 -2.90 14.75
N ALA A 283 -15.09 -3.80 14.27
CA ALA A 283 -13.72 -3.89 14.78
C ALA A 283 -12.94 -2.58 14.59
N TYR A 284 -13.11 -1.92 13.43
CA TYR A 284 -12.48 -0.63 13.13
C TYR A 284 -12.89 0.45 14.15
N ILE A 285 -14.19 0.56 14.45
CA ILE A 285 -14.70 1.54 15.42
C ILE A 285 -14.09 1.27 16.80
N HIS A 286 -14.08 0.02 17.27
CA HIS A 286 -13.44 -0.32 18.55
C HIS A 286 -11.93 0.01 18.56
N SER A 287 -11.24 -0.18 17.43
CA SER A 287 -9.84 0.21 17.28
C SER A 287 -9.64 1.73 17.34
N LEU A 288 -10.54 2.51 16.74
CA LEU A 288 -10.51 3.98 16.83
C LEU A 288 -10.80 4.47 18.25
N GLU A 289 -11.76 3.86 18.94
CA GLU A 289 -12.06 4.14 20.35
C GLU A 289 -10.84 3.87 21.23
N LEU A 290 -10.19 2.71 21.05
CA LEU A 290 -8.92 2.40 21.71
C LEU A 290 -7.83 3.43 21.42
N ILE A 291 -7.64 3.81 20.15
CA ILE A 291 -6.66 4.85 19.77
C ILE A 291 -6.97 6.17 20.47
N GLY A 292 -8.24 6.56 20.58
CA GLY A 292 -8.66 7.76 21.31
C GLY A 292 -8.32 7.72 22.80
N GLU A 293 -8.12 6.55 23.40
CA GLU A 293 -7.72 6.38 24.80
C GLU A 293 -6.21 6.37 25.02
N LEU A 294 -5.41 6.16 23.96
CA LEU A 294 -3.95 6.13 24.08
C LEU A 294 -3.37 7.50 24.44
N ASP A 295 -2.23 7.46 25.14
CA ASP A 295 -1.43 8.64 25.47
C ASP A 295 -0.33 8.79 24.40
N PHE A 296 -0.55 9.69 23.44
CA PHE A 296 0.40 10.04 22.40
C PHE A 296 0.22 11.49 21.96
N ASP A 297 1.27 12.12 21.45
CA ASP A 297 1.26 13.52 20.99
C ASP A 297 1.66 13.69 19.53
N VAL A 298 2.04 12.60 18.85
CA VAL A 298 2.34 12.59 17.41
C VAL A 298 1.69 11.38 16.74
N LEU A 299 0.89 11.61 15.70
CA LEU A 299 0.36 10.59 14.80
C LEU A 299 1.29 10.44 13.59
N VAL A 300 1.71 9.22 13.26
CA VAL A 300 2.60 8.92 12.13
C VAL A 300 1.97 7.83 11.24
N PRO A 301 1.13 8.18 10.26
CA PRO A 301 0.52 7.20 9.36
C PRO A 301 1.54 6.58 8.39
N TRP A 302 1.11 5.56 7.65
CA TRP A 302 1.91 5.06 6.53
C TRP A 302 1.82 5.98 5.31
N ALA A 303 0.60 6.44 4.99
CA ALA A 303 0.32 7.34 3.87
C ALA A 303 -0.01 8.77 4.32
N ALA A 304 0.45 9.74 3.56
CA ALA A 304 0.09 11.15 3.73
C ALA A 304 0.05 11.86 2.36
N THR A 305 -0.70 12.96 2.25
CA THR A 305 -0.71 13.77 1.03
C THR A 305 0.70 14.21 0.62
N ARG A 306 1.01 14.02 -0.66
CA ARG A 306 2.30 14.35 -1.27
C ARG A 306 2.63 15.82 -1.05
N GLY A 307 3.87 16.08 -0.61
CA GLY A 307 4.36 17.44 -0.38
C GLY A 307 3.83 18.11 0.88
N GLN A 308 3.01 17.41 1.68
CA GLN A 308 2.54 17.87 2.98
C GLN A 308 3.26 17.13 4.13
N PRO A 309 3.07 17.58 5.39
CA PRO A 309 3.57 16.84 6.55
C PRO A 309 3.09 15.39 6.58
N PHE A 310 4.00 14.47 6.87
CA PHE A 310 3.73 13.02 6.95
C PHE A 310 3.49 12.54 8.39
N TYR A 311 3.36 13.48 9.33
CA TYR A 311 2.94 13.24 10.70
C TYR A 311 2.12 14.45 11.17
N ALA A 312 1.31 14.26 12.20
CA ALA A 312 0.53 15.32 12.83
C ALA A 312 0.80 15.38 14.33
N VAL A 313 1.05 16.57 14.86
CA VAL A 313 1.10 16.81 16.31
C VAL A 313 -0.32 17.00 16.81
N THR A 314 -0.63 16.41 17.95
CA THR A 314 -1.97 16.47 18.57
C THR A 314 -1.87 16.70 20.07
N ASP A 315 -2.98 17.11 20.66
CA ASP A 315 -3.19 17.12 22.11
C ASP A 315 -4.46 16.34 22.44
N ARG A 316 -4.77 16.16 23.73
CA ARG A 316 -5.93 15.36 24.14
C ARG A 316 -7.26 15.87 23.56
N SER A 317 -7.42 17.19 23.41
CA SER A 317 -8.64 17.80 22.89
C SER A 317 -8.76 17.62 21.37
N ASP A 318 -7.66 17.84 20.64
CA ASP A 318 -7.57 17.60 19.20
C ASP A 318 -7.79 16.13 18.85
N LEU A 319 -7.12 15.21 19.56
CA LEU A 319 -7.28 13.77 19.41
C LEU A 319 -8.74 13.35 19.54
N GLN A 320 -9.39 13.75 20.63
CA GLN A 320 -10.79 13.38 20.91
C GLN A 320 -11.74 13.90 19.83
N ARG A 321 -11.53 15.14 19.38
CA ARG A 321 -12.32 15.73 18.29
C ARG A 321 -12.12 14.97 16.98
N ARG A 322 -10.88 14.71 16.58
CA ARG A 322 -10.55 14.06 15.30
C ARG A 322 -11.01 12.61 15.26
N ILE A 323 -10.72 11.83 16.30
CA ILE A 323 -11.16 10.43 16.41
C ILE A 323 -12.68 10.34 16.45
N GLY A 324 -13.36 11.20 17.22
CA GLY A 324 -14.82 11.24 17.25
C GLY A 324 -15.42 11.53 15.88
N ALA A 325 -14.86 12.46 15.11
CA ALA A 325 -15.30 12.76 13.76
C ALA A 325 -15.12 11.56 12.80
N ILE A 326 -13.99 10.85 12.89
CA ILE A 326 -13.75 9.63 12.10
C ILE A 326 -14.79 8.55 12.45
N ILE A 327 -14.99 8.27 13.75
CA ILE A 327 -15.94 7.25 14.20
C ILE A 327 -17.35 7.54 13.66
N GLU A 328 -17.80 8.78 13.73
CA GLU A 328 -19.13 9.16 13.22
C GLU A 328 -19.25 8.98 11.70
N ARG A 329 -18.20 9.27 10.92
CA ARG A 329 -18.17 8.98 9.47
C ARG A 329 -18.25 7.48 9.19
N VAL A 330 -17.42 6.68 9.88
CA VAL A 330 -17.39 5.22 9.72
C VAL A 330 -18.75 4.60 10.08
N ARG A 331 -19.41 5.10 11.14
CA ARG A 331 -20.77 4.67 11.53
C ARG A 331 -21.83 4.96 10.46
N ARG A 332 -21.68 6.05 9.71
CA ARG A 332 -22.55 6.39 8.57
C ARG A 332 -22.22 5.60 7.30
N GLY A 333 -21.13 4.83 7.30
CA GLY A 333 -20.65 4.12 6.12
C GLY A 333 -19.95 5.03 5.11
N GLU A 334 -19.48 6.19 5.54
CA GLU A 334 -18.67 7.10 4.73
C GLU A 334 -17.21 6.63 4.76
N ASP A 335 -16.57 6.57 3.59
CA ASP A 335 -15.18 6.13 3.43
C ASP A 335 -14.18 7.32 3.44
N HIS A 336 -14.65 8.57 3.58
CA HIS A 336 -13.86 9.80 3.67
C HIS A 336 -14.55 10.89 4.52
#